data_AF-A0A850KGQ9-F1
#
_entry.id   AF-A0A850KGQ9-F1
#
_cell.length_a   1.000
_cell.length_b   1.000
_cell.length_c   1.000
_cell.angle_alpha   90.00
_cell.angle_beta   90.00
_cell.angle_gamma   90.00
#
_symmetry.space_group_name_H-M   'P 1'
#
loop_
_entity.id
_entity.type
_entity.pdbx_description
1 polymer ?
#
loop_
_entity_poly.entity_id
_entity_poly.type
_entity_poly.pdbx_seq_one_letter_code
_entity_poly.pdbx_strand_id
1 'polypeptide(L)'
;MRTVLVSAVIGMGILIVLGMIALVYGLIQKSDNPDFKFFDLATEAPELEKALQDIEVPLVGKKKESPVPATTTPATTTAPAPTTTPARAFGDLRLEIPKGYRVVETDMDSQRLVLRLTNDAGVNRLMILDINTGAKLGGLSLHPAE
;
A
#
# COMPACT_ATOMS: atom_id res chain seq x y z
N MET A 1 -19.08 24.39 -16.45
CA MET A 1 -18.47 23.05 -16.24
C MET A 1 -16.96 23.10 -16.04
N ARG A 2 -16.19 23.83 -16.86
CA ARG A 2 -14.71 23.89 -16.74
C ARG A 2 -14.21 24.46 -15.41
N THR A 3 -14.82 25.51 -14.87
CA THR A 3 -14.45 26.11 -13.57
C THR A 3 -14.81 25.26 -12.36
N VAL A 4 -15.91 24.49 -12.42
CA VAL A 4 -16.34 23.57 -11.34
C VAL A 4 -15.33 22.43 -11.18
N LEU A 5 -14.83 21.89 -12.30
CA LEU A 5 -13.79 20.87 -12.26
C LEU A 5 -12.50 21.41 -11.66
N VAL A 6 -12.11 22.63 -12.06
CA VAL A 6 -10.90 23.29 -11.54
C VAL A 6 -11.01 23.60 -10.05
N SER A 7 -12.16 24.09 -9.55
CA SER A 7 -12.34 24.35 -8.12
C SER A 7 -12.34 23.08 -7.28
N ALA A 8 -12.91 21.98 -7.78
CA ALA A 8 -12.86 20.69 -7.09
C ALA A 8 -11.41 20.16 -6.98
N VAL A 9 -10.64 20.27 -8.07
CA VAL A 9 -9.24 19.82 -8.10
C VAL A 9 -8.36 20.69 -7.22
N ILE A 10 -8.55 22.02 -7.21
CA ILE A 10 -7.81 22.92 -6.32
C ILE A 10 -8.14 22.61 -4.86
N GLY A 11 -9.41 22.42 -4.52
CA GLY A 11 -9.83 22.04 -3.16
C GLY A 11 -9.23 20.71 -2.72
N MET A 12 -9.24 19.71 -3.60
CA MET A 12 -8.65 18.40 -3.33
C MET A 12 -7.12 18.48 -3.19
N GLY A 13 -6.46 19.30 -4.01
CA GLY A 13 -5.02 19.54 -3.90
C GLY A 13 -4.64 20.12 -2.54
N ILE A 14 -5.38 21.12 -2.05
CA ILE A 14 -5.17 21.71 -0.72
C ILE A 14 -5.39 20.65 0.38
N LEU A 15 -6.47 19.86 0.27
CA LEU A 15 -6.79 18.82 1.25
C LEU A 15 -5.70 17.73 1.32
N ILE A 16 -5.13 17.33 0.17
CA ILE A 16 -4.02 16.38 0.12
C ILE A 16 -2.78 16.95 0.80
N VAL A 17 -2.44 18.22 0.54
CA VAL A 17 -1.27 18.87 1.16
C VAL A 17 -1.44 18.93 2.68
N LEU A 18 -2.61 19.34 3.16
CA LEU A 18 -2.92 19.34 4.60
C LEU A 18 -2.87 17.93 5.20
N GLY A 19 -3.42 16.93 4.50
CA GLY A 19 -3.38 15.53 4.92
C GLY A 19 -1.95 14.98 5.00
N MET A 20 -1.09 15.30 4.03
CA MET A 20 0.32 14.90 4.03
C MET A 20 1.09 15.54 5.20
N ILE A 21 0.85 16.82 5.48
CA ILE A 21 1.45 17.50 6.64
C ILE A 21 1.00 16.84 7.94
N ALA A 22 -0.29 16.57 8.09
CA ALA A 22 -0.84 15.89 9.26
C ALA A 22 -0.27 14.47 9.44
N LEU A 23 -0.08 13.73 8.34
CA LEU A 23 0.51 12.39 8.37
C LEU A 23 1.99 12.42 8.77
N VAL A 24 2.78 13.36 8.24
CA VAL A 24 4.19 13.52 8.60
C VAL A 24 4.33 13.93 10.06
N TYR A 25 3.61 14.97 10.49
CA TYR A 25 3.56 15.40 11.89
C TYR A 25 3.15 14.23 12.78
N GLY A 26 2.18 13.48 12.29
CA GLY A 26 1.69 12.34 12.99
C GLY A 26 2.74 11.25 13.18
N LEU A 27 3.41 10.84 12.10
CA LEU A 27 4.44 9.82 12.15
C LEU A 27 5.61 10.21 13.06
N ILE A 28 5.97 11.51 13.13
CA ILE A 28 6.93 12.05 14.09
C ILE A 28 6.40 11.84 15.52
N GLN A 29 5.16 12.25 15.79
CA GLN A 29 4.54 12.09 17.10
C GLN A 29 4.36 10.63 17.53
N LYS A 30 4.08 9.69 16.59
CA LYS A 30 4.04 8.22 16.84
C LYS A 30 5.40 7.70 17.27
N SER A 31 6.46 8.22 16.66
CA SER A 31 7.83 7.78 16.90
C SER A 31 8.26 8.17 18.32
N ASP A 32 7.88 9.37 18.77
CA ASP A 32 8.14 9.83 20.13
C ASP A 32 7.14 9.26 21.16
N ASN A 33 5.89 8.98 20.75
CA ASN A 33 4.82 8.45 21.59
C ASN A 33 4.18 7.22 20.93
N PRO A 34 4.57 5.99 21.30
CA PRO A 34 4.10 4.77 20.63
C PRO A 34 2.59 4.52 20.78
N ASP A 35 1.97 5.09 21.82
CA ASP A 35 0.53 5.01 22.08
C ASP A 35 -0.31 6.04 21.29
N PHE A 36 0.32 6.91 20.50
CA PHE A 36 -0.40 7.93 19.75
C PHE A 36 -1.37 7.33 18.71
N LYS A 37 -2.57 7.91 18.61
CA LYS A 37 -3.65 7.56 17.68
C LYS A 37 -4.00 8.81 16.84
N PHE A 38 -3.74 8.79 15.53
CA PHE A 38 -4.00 9.91 14.59
C PHE A 38 -5.45 10.23 14.35
N PHE A 39 -6.28 9.23 14.54
CA PHE A 39 -7.69 9.33 14.30
C PHE A 39 -8.35 8.54 15.42
N ASP A 40 -8.89 9.25 16.40
CA ASP A 40 -9.71 8.66 17.44
C ASP A 40 -11.16 8.58 16.94
N LEU A 41 -11.38 7.73 15.91
CA LEU A 41 -12.70 7.52 15.30
C LEU A 41 -13.72 6.95 16.31
N ALA A 42 -13.25 6.45 17.47
CA ALA A 42 -14.11 5.88 18.51
C ALA A 42 -14.80 6.95 19.36
N THR A 43 -14.25 8.17 19.39
CA THR A 43 -14.82 9.30 20.14
C THR A 43 -15.78 10.15 19.30
N GLU A 44 -15.69 10.07 17.97
CA GLU A 44 -16.54 10.82 17.02
C GLU A 44 -17.89 10.13 16.72
N ALA A 45 -18.20 9.03 17.41
CA ALA A 45 -19.39 8.24 17.20
C ALA A 45 -20.69 8.63 17.96
N PRO A 46 -20.84 9.73 18.73
CA PRO A 46 -22.13 10.01 19.37
C PRO A 46 -23.21 10.47 18.36
N GLU A 47 -22.83 10.90 17.15
CA GLU A 47 -23.79 11.32 16.11
C GLU A 47 -24.23 10.18 15.19
N LEU A 48 -23.40 9.15 14.99
CA LEU A 48 -23.74 7.96 14.19
C LEU A 48 -24.70 7.03 14.94
N GLU A 49 -24.63 6.96 16.28
CA GLU A 49 -25.61 6.25 17.10
C GLU A 49 -27.01 6.89 17.01
N LYS A 50 -27.08 8.22 16.91
CA LYS A 50 -28.36 8.94 16.76
C LYS A 50 -29.03 8.68 15.40
N ALA A 51 -28.23 8.42 14.35
CA ALA A 51 -28.71 8.05 13.02
C ALA A 51 -29.12 6.56 12.92
N LEU A 52 -28.65 5.71 13.83
CA LEU A 52 -28.98 4.28 13.88
C LEU A 52 -30.20 3.98 14.80
N GLN A 53 -30.55 4.86 15.73
CA GLN A 53 -31.74 4.71 16.58
C GLN A 53 -33.08 4.96 15.85
N ASP A 54 -33.08 5.64 14.69
CA ASP A 54 -34.28 5.83 13.87
C ASP A 54 -34.61 4.60 12.98
N ILE A 55 -33.77 3.56 13.02
CA ILE A 55 -33.94 2.33 12.23
C ILE A 55 -33.81 1.10 13.15
N GLU A 56 -34.65 1.01 14.19
CA GLU A 56 -34.69 -0.19 15.05
C GLU A 56 -35.96 -1.01 14.80
N VAL A 57 -35.79 -2.02 13.94
CA VAL A 57 -36.60 -3.25 13.88
C VAL A 57 -36.17 -4.12 15.07
N PRO A 58 -37.08 -4.59 15.94
CA PRO A 58 -36.70 -5.24 17.18
C PRO A 58 -36.23 -6.66 16.88
N LEU A 59 -35.08 -7.11 17.39
CA LEU A 59 -34.79 -8.53 17.65
C LEU A 59 -33.50 -8.66 18.52
N VAL A 60 -33.73 -8.77 19.83
CA VAL A 60 -33.08 -9.71 20.77
C VAL A 60 -31.55 -9.62 20.99
N GLY A 61 -31.19 -9.42 22.27
CA GLY A 61 -30.11 -10.22 22.86
C GLY A 61 -29.09 -9.50 23.72
N LYS A 62 -29.51 -8.93 24.86
CA LYS A 62 -28.58 -8.69 25.98
C LYS A 62 -27.98 -10.01 26.45
N LYS A 63 -26.64 -10.09 26.53
CA LYS A 63 -25.97 -10.79 27.64
C LYS A 63 -24.57 -10.21 27.89
N LYS A 64 -24.45 -9.47 28.99
CA LYS A 64 -23.19 -9.24 29.71
C LYS A 64 -22.87 -10.51 30.49
N GLU A 65 -21.62 -10.98 30.50
CA GLU A 65 -20.96 -11.63 31.65
C GLU A 65 -19.46 -11.82 31.34
N SER A 66 -18.60 -11.06 32.01
CA SER A 66 -17.19 -11.44 32.34
C SER A 66 -17.27 -12.18 33.70
N PRO A 67 -16.36 -13.11 34.16
CA PRO A 67 -14.88 -12.99 34.13
C PRO A 67 -14.00 -14.30 34.14
N VAL A 68 -12.71 -14.12 33.84
CA VAL A 68 -11.41 -14.75 34.27
C VAL A 68 -11.48 -15.89 35.34
N PRO A 69 -10.71 -17.03 35.32
CA PRO A 69 -9.21 -17.05 35.35
C PRO A 69 -8.40 -18.31 34.86
N ALA A 70 -7.08 -18.10 34.82
CA ALA A 70 -5.95 -19.04 35.10
C ALA A 70 -5.44 -20.06 34.02
N THR A 71 -4.23 -19.75 33.54
CA THR A 71 -3.01 -20.58 33.42
C THR A 71 -3.12 -22.10 33.27
N THR A 72 -2.62 -22.64 32.15
CA THR A 72 -1.75 -23.85 32.11
C THR A 72 -0.92 -23.91 30.81
N THR A 73 0.40 -23.86 30.97
CA THR A 73 1.45 -24.35 30.05
C THR A 73 1.57 -25.89 30.23
N PRO A 74 2.38 -26.68 29.48
CA PRO A 74 2.67 -26.84 28.04
C PRO A 74 2.25 -28.25 27.52
N ALA A 75 2.18 -28.46 26.19
CA ALA A 75 2.30 -29.80 25.62
C ALA A 75 2.96 -29.78 24.23
N THR A 76 4.12 -30.43 24.16
CA THR A 76 4.90 -30.75 22.98
C THR A 76 4.06 -31.55 21.98
N THR A 77 3.91 -31.06 20.75
CA THR A 77 3.54 -31.88 19.60
C THR A 77 4.58 -31.63 18.52
N THR A 78 5.41 -32.63 18.28
CA THR A 78 6.31 -32.72 17.13
C THR A 78 5.46 -32.80 15.87
N ALA A 79 5.28 -31.67 15.19
CA ALA A 79 4.72 -31.56 13.85
C ALA A 79 5.87 -31.35 12.85
N PRO A 80 5.80 -31.95 11.65
CA PRO A 80 6.92 -32.00 10.71
C PRO A 80 7.33 -30.60 10.27
N ALA A 81 8.64 -30.43 10.07
CA ALA A 81 9.28 -29.19 9.67
C ALA A 81 8.49 -28.49 8.55
N PRO A 82 8.06 -27.23 8.73
CA PRO A 82 7.67 -26.44 7.58
C PRO A 82 8.93 -26.30 6.73
N THR A 83 8.94 -26.89 5.53
CA THR A 83 9.74 -26.35 4.44
C THR A 83 9.27 -24.92 4.25
N THR A 84 9.93 -23.99 4.93
CA THR A 84 9.87 -22.56 4.67
C THR A 84 10.49 -22.35 3.30
N THR A 85 9.68 -22.55 2.26
CA THR A 85 9.85 -21.80 1.03
C THR A 85 9.94 -20.35 1.47
N PRO A 86 11.08 -19.64 1.30
CA PRO A 86 11.19 -18.27 1.74
C PRO A 86 10.09 -17.50 1.02
N ALA A 87 9.11 -17.01 1.78
CA ALA A 87 8.17 -16.02 1.30
C ALA A 87 9.03 -14.89 0.73
N ARG A 88 9.01 -14.78 -0.60
CA ARG A 88 9.89 -13.90 -1.37
C ARG A 88 9.62 -12.49 -0.87
N ALA A 89 10.58 -11.94 -0.13
CA ALA A 89 10.43 -10.64 0.47
C ALA A 89 10.20 -9.61 -0.64
N PHE A 90 9.04 -8.97 -0.62
CA PHE A 90 8.85 -7.68 -1.26
C PHE A 90 9.89 -6.74 -0.63
N GLY A 91 10.90 -6.33 -1.39
CA GLY A 91 12.07 -5.59 -0.90
C GLY A 91 12.77 -4.81 -2.01
N ASP A 92 13.89 -4.14 -1.68
CA ASP A 92 14.70 -3.37 -2.62
C ASP A 92 15.29 -4.25 -3.74
N LEU A 93 14.60 -4.34 -4.87
CA LEU A 93 15.07 -5.03 -6.06
C LEU A 93 16.03 -4.12 -6.86
N ARG A 94 17.34 -4.35 -6.71
CA ARG A 94 18.36 -3.60 -7.44
C ARG A 94 18.47 -4.10 -8.88
N LEU A 95 17.86 -3.36 -9.80
CA LEU A 95 17.93 -3.63 -11.24
C LEU A 95 19.19 -3.03 -11.87
N GLU A 96 19.99 -3.84 -12.55
CA GLU A 96 21.12 -3.38 -13.35
C GLU A 96 20.62 -2.76 -14.66
N ILE A 97 20.56 -1.44 -14.69
CA ILE A 97 20.28 -0.68 -15.91
C ILE A 97 21.55 -0.66 -16.77
N PRO A 98 21.49 -1.06 -18.06
CA PRO A 98 22.64 -1.00 -18.96
C PRO A 98 23.21 0.41 -19.03
N LYS A 99 24.55 0.53 -18.97
CA LYS A 99 25.23 1.83 -19.01
C LYS A 99 24.81 2.64 -20.25
N GLY A 100 24.55 3.93 -20.07
CA GLY A 100 24.13 4.84 -21.15
C GLY A 100 22.63 4.78 -21.48
N TYR A 101 21.86 3.90 -20.85
CA TYR A 101 20.41 3.92 -20.95
C TYR A 101 19.80 4.62 -19.74
N ARG A 102 18.88 5.55 -20.00
CA ARG A 102 18.02 6.14 -18.98
C ARG A 102 16.62 5.54 -19.08
N VAL A 103 15.97 5.37 -17.93
CA VAL A 103 14.56 4.98 -17.89
C VAL A 103 13.73 6.20 -18.27
N VAL A 104 12.99 6.10 -19.36
CA VAL A 104 12.08 7.15 -19.83
C VAL A 104 10.68 6.90 -19.32
N GLU A 105 10.30 5.63 -19.23
CA GLU A 105 8.96 5.25 -18.82
C GLU A 105 9.01 3.89 -18.14
N THR A 106 8.15 3.74 -17.14
CA THR A 106 8.00 2.52 -16.36
C THR A 106 6.51 2.20 -16.37
N ASP A 107 6.14 1.08 -16.96
CA ASP A 107 4.78 0.56 -16.95
C ASP A 107 4.77 -0.72 -16.12
N MET A 108 3.81 -0.81 -15.20
CA MET A 108 3.74 -1.89 -14.22
C MET A 108 2.38 -2.55 -14.32
N ASP A 109 2.40 -3.82 -14.73
CA ASP A 109 1.24 -4.70 -14.77
C ASP A 109 1.24 -5.65 -13.55
N SER A 110 0.19 -6.45 -13.38
CA SER A 110 0.00 -7.37 -12.25
C SER A 110 1.11 -8.42 -12.12
N GLN A 111 1.83 -8.73 -13.20
CA GLN A 111 2.89 -9.74 -13.18
C GLN A 111 4.21 -9.28 -13.81
N ARG A 112 4.21 -8.17 -14.55
CA ARG A 112 5.37 -7.72 -15.34
C ARG A 112 5.63 -6.25 -15.15
N LEU A 113 6.91 -5.92 -14.99
CA LEU A 113 7.41 -4.56 -15.03
C LEU A 113 8.06 -4.33 -16.40
N VAL A 114 7.50 -3.41 -17.18
CA VAL A 114 8.03 -3.01 -18.48
C VAL A 114 8.75 -1.67 -18.31
N LEU A 115 10.06 -1.68 -18.54
CA LEU A 115 10.86 -0.46 -18.56
C LEU A 115 11.14 -0.08 -20.00
N ARG A 116 10.78 1.15 -20.38
CA ARG A 116 11.20 1.77 -21.63
C ARG A 116 12.47 2.55 -21.36
N LEU A 117 13.57 2.04 -21.89
CA LEU A 117 14.87 2.66 -21.83
C LEU A 117 15.16 3.41 -23.13
N THR A 118 15.79 4.57 -23.03
CA THR A 118 16.34 5.27 -24.19
C THR A 118 17.80 5.63 -23.92
N ASN A 119 18.59 5.74 -24.97
CA ASN A 119 19.98 6.22 -24.92
C ASN A 119 20.04 7.64 -25.51
N ASP A 120 21.09 8.40 -25.21
CA ASP A 120 21.41 9.67 -25.88
C ASP A 120 21.53 9.54 -27.40
N ALA A 121 21.85 8.33 -27.89
CA ALA A 121 21.83 8.00 -29.32
C ALA A 121 20.41 7.80 -29.92
N GLY A 122 19.33 8.02 -29.15
CA GLY A 122 17.95 7.85 -29.61
C GLY A 122 17.47 6.39 -29.76
N VAL A 123 18.31 5.42 -29.38
CA VAL A 123 17.97 4.00 -29.42
C VAL A 123 17.00 3.67 -28.29
N ASN A 124 15.81 3.22 -28.65
CA ASN A 124 14.79 2.78 -27.71
C ASN A 124 14.95 1.28 -27.42
N ARG A 125 14.79 0.88 -26.15
CA ARG A 125 14.81 -0.51 -25.73
C ARG A 125 13.73 -0.75 -24.69
N LEU A 126 12.89 -1.76 -24.90
CA LEU A 126 11.98 -2.28 -23.87
C LEU A 126 12.71 -3.36 -23.08
N MET A 127 12.58 -3.34 -21.76
CA MET A 127 13.03 -4.40 -20.87
C MET A 127 11.83 -4.89 -20.06
N ILE A 128 11.55 -6.19 -20.16
CA ILE A 128 10.40 -6.80 -19.48
C ILE A 128 10.96 -7.63 -18.33
N LEU A 129 10.46 -7.39 -17.13
CA LEU A 129 10.86 -8.06 -15.90
C LEU A 129 9.63 -8.68 -15.28
N ASP A 130 9.83 -9.80 -14.58
CA ASP A 130 8.81 -10.40 -13.73
C ASP A 130 8.82 -9.71 -12.37
N ILE A 131 7.69 -9.16 -11.94
CA ILE A 131 7.60 -8.38 -10.69
C ILE A 131 7.72 -9.26 -9.44
N ASN A 132 7.36 -10.54 -9.54
CA ASN A 132 7.37 -11.47 -8.41
C ASN A 132 8.76 -12.04 -8.15
N THR A 133 9.56 -12.20 -9.21
CA THR A 133 10.88 -12.84 -9.13
C THR A 133 12.03 -11.86 -9.35
N GLY A 134 11.75 -10.67 -9.89
CA GLY A 134 12.75 -9.70 -10.34
C GLY A 134 13.56 -10.17 -11.55
N ALA A 135 13.20 -11.32 -12.14
CA ALA A 135 13.93 -11.89 -13.26
C ALA A 135 13.64 -11.09 -14.53
N LYS A 136 14.68 -10.76 -15.29
CA LYS A 136 14.53 -10.18 -16.62
C LYS A 136 13.95 -11.23 -17.56
N LEU A 137 12.69 -11.04 -17.94
CA LEU A 137 11.95 -11.89 -18.87
C LEU A 137 12.40 -11.69 -20.32
N GLY A 138 12.90 -10.51 -20.66
CA GLY A 138 13.40 -10.25 -22.00
C GLY A 138 13.77 -8.79 -22.25
N GLY A 139 14.34 -8.54 -23.42
CA GLY A 139 14.61 -7.19 -23.89
C GLY A 139 14.39 -7.08 -25.39
N LEU A 140 13.63 -6.07 -25.81
CA LEU A 140 13.36 -5.77 -27.21
C LEU A 140 14.04 -4.45 -27.57
N SER A 141 14.96 -4.46 -28.53
CA SER A 141 15.52 -3.23 -29.09
C SER A 141 14.57 -2.72 -30.17
N LEU A 142 14.12 -1.47 -30.03
CA LEU A 142 13.30 -0.79 -31.01
C LEU A 142 14.20 0.13 -31.82
N HIS A 143 14.28 -0.12 -33.12
CA HIS A 143 14.89 0.81 -34.06
C HIS A 143 13.80 1.71 -34.65
N PRO A 144 14.06 3.02 -34.83
CA PRO A 144 13.15 3.87 -35.60
C PRO A 144 13.02 3.29 -37.02
N ALA A 145 11.79 3.27 -37.55
CA ALA A 145 11.58 2.93 -38.95
C ALA A 145 12.12 4.09 -39.81
N GLU A 146 13.00 3.77 -40.76
CA GLU A 146 13.48 4.72 -41.79
C GLU A 146 12.42 4.95 -42.88
#